data_AF-A0A920SAT6-F1
#
_entry.id   AF-A0A920SAT6-F1
#
_cell.length_a   1.000
_cell.length_b   1.000
_cell.length_c   1.000
_cell.angle_alpha   90.00
_cell.angle_beta   90.00
_cell.angle_gamma   90.00
#
_symmetry.space_group_name_H-M   'P 1'
#
loop_
_entity.id
_entity.type
_entity.pdbx_description
1 polymer ?
#
loop_
_entity_poly.entity_id
_entity_poly.type
_entity_poly.pdbx_seq_one_letter_code
_entity_poly.pdbx_strand_id
1 'polypeptide(L)' 'MYHDGASNGRLMTINLHPWLIGQPFRIGYLEEALGYAMGHEKVWAATGSEIVDWYRDNEPI' A
#
# COMPACT_ATOMS: atom_id res chain seq x y z
N MET A 1 2.15 -3.43 -8.53
CA MET A 1 1.79 -2.07 -8.06
C MET A 1 2.76 -0.97 -8.49
N TYR A 2 4.02 -1.25 -8.86
CA TYR A 2 4.87 -0.27 -9.56
C TYR A 2 4.63 -0.26 -11.08
N HIS A 3 4.66 -1.43 -11.72
CA HIS A 3 4.53 -1.56 -13.18
C HIS A 3 3.18 -1.07 -13.71
N ASP A 4 2.11 -1.38 -12.98
CA ASP A 4 0.73 -1.02 -13.35
C ASP A 4 0.39 0.46 -13.09
N GLY A 5 1.20 1.12 -12.25
CA GLY A 5 1.07 2.54 -11.90
C GLY A 5 1.98 3.46 -12.71
N ALA A 6 2.64 2.95 -13.76
CA ALA A 6 3.62 3.72 -14.52
C ALA A 6 3.01 4.91 -15.27
N SER A 7 1.76 4.79 -15.71
CA SER A 7 1.04 5.82 -16.47
C SER A 7 -0.04 6.54 -15.65
N ASN A 8 -0.49 5.98 -14.53
CA ASN A 8 -1.44 6.60 -13.62
C ASN A 8 -1.26 6.11 -12.18
N GLY A 9 -1.60 6.96 -11.19
CA GLY A 9 -1.61 6.54 -9.80
C GLY A 9 -2.62 5.40 -9.57
N ARG A 10 -2.20 4.37 -8.84
CA ARG A 10 -3.05 3.23 -8.45
C ARG A 10 -3.02 3.05 -6.95
N LEU A 11 -4.16 2.65 -6.38
CA LEU A 11 -4.29 2.36 -4.96
C LEU A 11 -4.32 0.84 -4.73
N MET A 12 -3.50 0.35 -3.80
CA MET A 12 -3.60 -1.00 -3.27
C MET A 12 -4.25 -0.97 -1.89
N THR A 13 -5.33 -1.72 -1.71
CA THR A 13 -5.88 -1.99 -0.38
C THR A 13 -5.55 -3.41 0.04
N ILE A 14 -4.85 -3.56 1.18
CA ILE A 14 -4.59 -4.86 1.81
C ILE A 14 -5.47 -4.95 3.06
N ASN A 15 -6.46 -5.84 3.04
CA ASN A 15 -7.32 -6.09 4.19
C ASN A 15 -6.67 -7.14 5.10
N LEU A 16 -6.32 -6.75 6.32
CA LEU A 16 -5.65 -7.62 7.30
C LEU A 16 -6.57 -7.90 8.47
N HIS A 17 -6.67 -9.18 8.83
CA HIS A 17 -7.39 -9.64 10.02
C HIS A 17 -6.38 -10.13 11.05
N PRO A 18 -6.17 -9.42 12.18
CA PRO A 18 -5.08 -9.73 13.12
C PRO A 18 -5.10 -11.17 13.64
N TRP A 19 -6.28 -11.71 13.94
CA TRP A 19 -6.44 -13.08 14.42
C TRP A 19 -5.98 -14.14 13.42
N LEU A 20 -6.01 -13.81 12.12
CA LEU A 20 -5.62 -14.69 11.04
C LEU A 20 -4.16 -14.49 10.65
N ILE A 21 -3.75 -13.25 10.35
CA ILE A 21 -2.41 -12.96 9.81
C ILE A 21 -1.34 -12.89 10.91
N GLY A 22 -1.73 -12.59 12.15
CA GLY A 22 -0.83 -12.53 13.30
C GLY A 22 -0.38 -13.89 13.83
N GLN A 23 -0.85 -15.00 13.25
CA GLN A 23 -0.40 -16.33 13.66
C GLN A 23 1.10 -16.51 13.38
N PRO A 24 1.88 -17.20 14.24
CA PRO A 24 3.33 -17.29 14.11
C PRO A 24 3.82 -17.81 12.74
N PHE A 25 3.09 -18.75 12.16
CA PHE A 25 3.40 -19.34 10.86
C PHE A 25 2.93 -18.50 9.66
N ARG A 26 2.29 -17.34 9.89
CA ARG A 26 1.73 -16.46 8.85
C ARG A 26 2.32 -15.06 8.86
N ILE A 27 2.66 -14.52 10.03
CA ILE A 27 3.11 -13.14 10.17
C ILE A 27 4.38 -12.85 9.37
N GLY A 28 5.30 -13.82 9.25
CA GLY A 28 6.51 -13.67 8.44
C GLY A 28 6.24 -13.42 6.95
N TYR A 29 5.17 -14.01 6.40
CA TYR A 29 4.81 -13.75 5.00
C TYR A 29 4.24 -12.35 4.79
N LEU A 30 3.59 -11.77 5.81
CA LEU A 30 3.16 -10.38 5.76
C LEU A 30 4.36 -9.44 5.76
N GLU A 31 5.37 -9.72 6.59
CA GLU A 31 6.63 -8.97 6.62
C GLU A 31 7.35 -9.01 5.27
N GLU A 32 7.49 -10.20 4.67
CA GLU A 32 8.10 -10.36 3.35
C GLU A 32 7.34 -9.59 2.25
N ALA A 33 6.01 -9.73 2.21
CA ALA A 33 5.18 -9.06 1.21
C ALA A 33 5.21 -7.54 1.34
N LEU A 34 5.14 -7.01 2.56
CA LEU A 34 5.24 -5.57 2.81
C LEU A 34 6.65 -5.06 2.52
N GLY A 35 7.68 -5.80 2.93
CA GLY A 35 9.08 -5.45 2.65
C GLY A 35 9.37 -5.35 1.16
N TYR A 36 8.90 -6.32 0.36
CA TYR A 36 8.99 -6.26 -1.09
C TYR A 36 8.26 -5.04 -1.67
N ALA A 37 7.00 -4.83 -1.27
CA ALA A 37 6.20 -3.72 -1.80
C ALA A 37 6.80 -2.35 -1.45
N MET A 38 7.19 -2.14 -0.19
CA MET A 38 7.74 -0.88 0.30
C MET A 38 9.19 -0.64 -0.14
N GLY A 39 9.89 -1.66 -0.62
CA GLY A 39 11.26 -1.55 -1.15
C GLY A 39 11.36 -0.84 -2.51
N HIS A 40 10.23 -0.52 -3.15
CA HIS A 40 10.20 0.17 -4.44
C HIS A 40 10.07 1.69 -4.26
N GLU A 41 10.95 2.48 -4.89
CA GLU A 41 11.02 3.95 -4.74
C GLU A 41 9.72 4.71 -5.04
N LYS A 42 8.86 4.17 -5.90
CA LYS A 42 7.59 4.83 -6.29
C LYS A 42 6.36 4.29 -5.55
N VAL A 43 6.56 3.63 -4.41
CA VAL A 43 5.46 3.18 -3.56
C VAL A 43 5.31 4.18 -2.42
N TRP A 44 4.12 4.76 -2.32
CA TRP A 44 3.76 5.68 -1.24
C TRP A 44 2.99 4.92 -0.16
N ALA A 45 3.59 4.78 1.02
CA ALA A 45 2.91 4.29 2.21
C ALA A 45 2.09 5.44 2.82
N ALA A 46 0.77 5.40 2.62
CA ALA A 46 -0.13 6.47 3.01
C ALA A 46 -1.32 5.93 3.81
N THR A 47 -1.74 6.72 4.79
CA THR A 47 -3.04 6.60 5.45
C THR A 47 -4.16 7.11 4.55
N GLY A 48 -5.41 6.73 4.88
CA GLY A 48 -6.57 7.21 4.12
C GLY A 48 -6.71 8.73 4.12
N SER A 49 -6.37 9.40 5.24
CA SER A 49 -6.41 10.86 5.33
C SER A 49 -5.38 11.52 4.41
N GLU A 50 -4.15 11.02 4.38
CA GLU A 50 -3.10 11.56 3.50
C GLU A 50 -3.48 11.44 2.02
N ILE A 51 -4.15 10.36 1.62
CA ILE A 51 -4.66 10.18 0.26
C ILE A 51 -5.74 11.23 -0.06
N VAL A 52 -6.66 11.47 0.88
CA VAL A 52 -7.73 12.48 0.72
C VAL A 52 -7.13 13.89 0.60
N ASP A 53 -6.16 14.21 1.45
CA ASP A 53 -5.50 15.52 1.43
C ASP A 53 -4.74 15.72 0.11
N TRP A 54 -3.99 14.71 -0.34
CA TRP A 54 -3.33 14.76 -1.65
C TRP A 54 -4.32 14.99 -2.79
N TYR A 55 -5.47 14.30 -2.79
CA TYR A 55 -6.49 14.46 -3.84
C TYR A 55 -7.11 15.86 -3.87
N ARG A 56 -7.33 16.48 -2.70
CA ARG A 56 -7.85 17.85 -2.61
C ARG A 56 -6.86 18.87 -3.16
N ASP A 57 -5.57 18.66 -2.92
CA ASP A 57 -4.52 19.57 -3.39
C ASP A 57 -4.14 19.34 -4.87
N ASN A 58 -4.57 18.22 -5.45
CA ASN A 58 -4.27 17.79 -6.82
C ASN A 58 -5.56 17.44 -7.55
N GLU A 59 -6.53 18.37 -7.57
CA GLU A 59 -7.79 18.18 -8.30
C GLU A 59 -7.51 17.78 -9.77
N PRO A 60 -8.15 16.72 -10.27
CA PRO A 60 -7.98 16.32 -11.65
C PRO A 60 -8.52 17.39 -12.59
N ILE A 61 -7.74 17.69 -13.64
CA ILE A 61 -8.10 18.60 -14.74
C ILE A 61 -9.25 18.04 -15.57
#